data_AF-A0A523MXF7-F1
#
_entry.id   AF-A0A523MXF7-F1
#
_cell.length_a   1.000
_cell.length_b   1.000
_cell.length_c   1.000
_cell.angle_alpha   90.00
_cell.angle_beta   90.00
_cell.angle_gamma   90.00
#
_symmetry.space_group_name_H-M   'P 1'
#
loop_
_entity.id
_entity.type
_entity.pdbx_description
1 polymer ?
#
loop_
_entity_poly.entity_id
_entity_poly.type
_entity_poly.pdbx_seq_one_letter_code
_entity_poly.pdbx_strand_id
1 'polypeptide(L)' 'MSLDGEKITGVKVLNISEESVEALEKMVDNAIQEIRGRGLEIMDIQTSPDYLIMILRKK' A
#
# COMPACT_ATOMS: atom_id res chain seq x y z
N MET A 1 13.21 -4.17 -10.27
CA MET A 1 13.56 -3.71 -8.90
C MET A 1 13.63 -4.94 -8.04
N SER A 2 14.81 -5.26 -7.48
CA SER A 2 15.02 -6.52 -6.75
C SER A 2 14.85 -6.28 -5.26
N LEU A 3 13.79 -6.84 -4.68
CA LEU A 3 13.54 -6.90 -3.23
C LEU A 3 14.43 -7.99 -2.58
N ASP A 4 15.70 -8.05 -2.97
CA ASP A 4 16.60 -9.15 -2.61
C ASP A 4 17.01 -9.02 -1.13
N GLY A 5 16.61 -9.98 -0.30
CA GLY A 5 16.94 -10.06 1.13
C GLY A 5 15.84 -9.64 2.11
N GLU A 6 14.70 -9.13 1.64
CA GLU A 6 13.64 -8.58 2.48
C GLU A 6 12.43 -9.52 2.61
N LYS A 7 12.03 -9.84 3.84
CA LYS A 7 10.91 -10.76 4.09
C LYS A 7 9.56 -10.05 3.93
N ILE A 8 9.00 -10.12 2.74
CA ILE A 8 7.64 -9.65 2.46
C ILE A 8 6.66 -10.38 3.38
N THR A 9 5.93 -9.59 4.17
CA THR A 9 4.94 -10.10 5.13
C THR A 9 3.53 -10.02 4.57
N GLY A 10 3.29 -9.16 3.57
CA GLY A 10 2.02 -9.11 2.87
C GLY A 10 2.00 -8.08 1.75
N VAL A 11 0.85 -8.00 1.09
CA VAL A 11 0.57 -7.01 0.04
C VAL A 11 -0.82 -6.43 0.32
N LYS A 12 -0.96 -5.11 0.28
CA LYS A 12 -2.25 -4.42 0.32
C LYS A 12 -2.54 -3.87 -1.06
N VAL A 13 -3.68 -4.22 -1.62
CA VAL A 13 -4.15 -3.71 -2.91
C VAL A 13 -5.33 -2.80 -2.65
N LEU A 14 -5.29 -1.59 -3.19
CA LEU A 14 -6.39 -0.64 -3.23
C LEU A 14 -6.86 -0.50 -4.67
N ASN A 15 -8.17 -0.57 -4.88
CA ASN A 15 -8.77 -0.15 -6.14
C ASN A 15 -8.91 1.37 -6.09
N ILE A 16 -8.39 2.05 -7.10
CA ILE A 16 -8.40 3.51 -7.24
C ILE A 16 -9.17 3.94 -8.50
N SER A 17 -9.82 3.00 -9.18
CA SER A 17 -10.58 3.26 -10.41
C SER A 17 -11.83 4.08 -10.09
N GLU A 18 -12.04 5.14 -10.87
CA GLU A 18 -13.23 6.02 -10.83
C GLU A 18 -13.48 6.79 -9.51
N GLU A 19 -12.46 6.96 -8.66
CA GLU A 19 -12.58 7.78 -7.45
C GLU A 19 -12.07 9.21 -7.62
N SER A 20 -12.77 10.16 -6.99
CA SER A 20 -12.31 11.55 -6.89
C SER A 20 -10.98 11.63 -6.14
N VAL A 21 -10.14 12.61 -6.49
CA VAL A 21 -8.82 12.81 -5.86
C VAL A 21 -8.90 12.86 -4.33
N GLU A 22 -9.89 13.58 -3.77
CA GLU A 22 -10.09 13.65 -2.31
C GLU A 22 -10.49 12.31 -1.67
N ALA A 23 -11.21 11.46 -2.40
CA ALA A 23 -11.59 10.13 -1.92
C ALA A 23 -10.37 9.19 -1.90
N LEU A 24 -9.56 9.26 -2.96
CA LEU A 24 -8.29 8.52 -3.06
C LEU A 24 -7.33 8.88 -1.92
N GLU A 25 -7.14 10.17 -1.63
CA GLU A 25 -6.27 10.60 -0.53
C GLU A 25 -6.73 10.01 0.81
N LYS A 26 -8.03 10.10 1.12
CA LYS A 26 -8.58 9.54 2.36
C LYS A 26 -8.44 8.01 2.41
N MET A 27 -8.64 7.33 1.28
CA MET A 27 -8.52 5.87 1.22
C MET A 27 -7.08 5.40 1.40
N VAL A 28 -6.14 6.04 0.73
CA VAL A 28 -4.72 5.74 0.86
C VAL A 28 -4.24 6.05 2.28
N ASP A 29 -4.62 7.20 2.85
CA ASP A 29 -4.21 7.57 4.21
C ASP A 29 -4.77 6.60 5.26
N ASN A 30 -6.04 6.23 5.16
CA ASN A 30 -6.64 5.20 6.00
C ASN A 30 -5.91 3.85 5.88
N ALA A 31 -5.55 3.44 4.66
CA ALA A 31 -4.81 2.21 4.45
C ALA A 31 -3.41 2.25 5.08
N ILE A 32 -2.71 3.39 4.98
CA ILE A 32 -1.39 3.59 5.61
C ILE A 32 -1.52 3.55 7.14
N GLN A 33 -2.54 4.20 7.71
CA GLN A 33 -2.82 4.17 9.15
C GLN A 33 -3.09 2.74 9.63
N GLU A 34 -3.90 1.95 8.89
CA GLU A 34 -4.14 0.54 9.21
C GLU A 34 -2.85 -0.28 9.20
N ILE A 35 -2.01 -0.11 8.17
CA ILE A 35 -0.74 -0.83 8.02
C ILE A 35 0.19 -0.53 9.20
N ARG A 36 0.34 0.75 9.54
CA ARG A 36 1.14 1.19 10.69
C ARG A 36 0.57 0.68 12.02
N GLY A 37 -0.74 0.71 12.19
CA GLY A 37 -1.43 0.20 13.37
C GLY A 37 -1.22 -1.31 13.60
N ARG A 38 -0.95 -2.06 12.52
CA ARG A 38 -0.61 -3.50 12.56
C ARG A 38 0.89 -3.77 12.78
N GLY A 39 1.71 -2.73 12.97
CA GLY A 39 3.16 -2.85 13.10
C GLY A 39 3.86 -3.28 11.80
N LEU A 40 3.21 -3.04 10.66
CA LEU A 40 3.75 -3.30 9.33
C LEU A 40 4.34 -2.01 8.75
N GLU A 41 5.32 -2.17 7.87
CA GLU A 41 5.95 -1.08 7.14
C GLU A 41 5.76 -1.27 5.63
N ILE A 42 5.52 -0.17 4.92
CA ILE A 42 5.41 -0.17 3.46
C ILE A 42 6.82 -0.09 2.89
N MET A 43 7.22 -1.14 2.19
CA MET A 43 8.52 -1.25 1.54
C MET A 43 8.55 -0.59 0.17
N ASP A 44 7.48 -0.78 -0.59
CA ASP A 44 7.37 -0.36 -1.97
C ASP A 44 5.92 -0.08 -2.30
N ILE A 45 5.70 0.84 -3.24
CA ILE A 45 4.38 1.21 -3.73
C ILE A 45 4.43 1.14 -5.25
N GLN A 46 3.58 0.29 -5.82
CA GLN A 46 3.40 0.17 -7.25
C GLN A 46 2.02 0.68 -7.63
N THR A 47 1.96 1.47 -8.68
CA THR A 47 0.72 2.06 -9.18
C THR A 47 0.40 1.51 -10.56
N SER A 48 -0.88 1.37 -10.82
CA SER A 48 -1.49 1.02 -12.09
C SER A 48 -2.69 1.94 -12.29
N PRO A 49 -3.27 2.03 -13.50
CA PRO A 49 -4.39 2.93 -13.78
C PRO A 49 -5.56 2.76 -12.80
N ASP A 50 -5.80 1.51 -12.38
CA ASP A 50 -6.94 1.14 -11.54
C ASP A 50 -6.53 0.70 -10.13
N TYR A 51 -5.24 0.50 -9.86
CA TYR A 51 -4.79 -0.12 -8.61
C TYR A 51 -3.57 0.58 -8.00
N LEU A 52 -3.57 0.63 -6.67
CA LEU A 52 -2.41 0.97 -5.87
C LEU A 52 -2.04 -0.24 -5.02
N ILE A 53 -0.82 -0.73 -5.22
CA ILE A 53 -0.29 -1.94 -4.60
C ILE A 53 0.80 -1.52 -3.62
N MET A 54 0.62 -1.83 -2.34
CA MET A 54 1.61 -1.59 -1.29
C MET A 54 2.22 -2.91 -0.86
N ILE A 55 3.55 -3.03 -0.98
CA ILE A 55 4.31 -4.18 -0.52
C ILE A 55 4.69 -3.95 0.94
N LEU A 56 4.37 -4.92 1.81
CA LEU A 56 4.48 -4.77 3.26
C LEU A 56 5.52 -5.72 3.84
N ARG A 57 6.24 -5.25 4.86
CA ARG A 57 7.06 -6.07 5.75
C ARG A 57 6.65 -5.89 7.21
N LYS A 58 6.99 -6.87 8.05
CA LYS A 58 7.01 -6.66 9.50
C LYS A 58 8.18 -5.75 9.84
N LYS A 59 7.91 -4.81 10.73
CA LYS A 59 8.96 -4.02 11.38
C LYS A 59 9.78 -4.89 12.34
#